data_AF-A0A371JXL8-F1
#
_entry.id   AF-A0A371JXL8-F1
#
_cell.length_a   1.000
_cell.length_b   1.000
_cell.length_c   1.000
_cell.angle_alpha   90.00
_cell.angle_beta   90.00
_cell.angle_gamma   90.00
#
_symmetry.space_group_name_H-M   'P 1'
#
loop_
_entity.id
_entity.type
_entity.pdbx_description
1 polymer ?
#
loop_
_entity_poly.entity_id
_entity_poly.type
_entity_poly.pdbx_seq_one_letter_code
_entity_poly.pdbx_strand_id
1 'polypeptide(L)'
;MEFRIAADHPSLPGHFPGRPVVPGVVVLERVLQAIEAAHGPLPALRLPQVKFLQPLLPEQTARVELDGAAPRWRFRVLGQDGRLLASGDVAALEGA
;
A
#
# COMPACT_ATOMS: atom_id res chain seq x y z
N MET A 1 4.08 1.18 -9.58
CA MET A 1 5.18 0.37 -8.99
C MET A 1 4.65 -1.02 -8.68
N GLU A 2 5.29 -2.09 -9.14
CA GLU A 2 4.92 -3.47 -8.81
C GLU A 2 5.65 -3.96 -7.55
N PHE A 3 5.01 -4.83 -6.77
CA PHE A 3 5.60 -5.44 -5.58
C PHE A 3 4.99 -6.82 -5.27
N ARG A 4 5.70 -7.60 -4.46
CA ARG A 4 5.28 -8.89 -3.92
C ARG A 4 5.83 -9.04 -2.50
N ILE A 5 5.04 -9.62 -1.60
CA ILE A 5 5.48 -9.93 -0.23
C ILE A 5 5.74 -11.42 -0.14
N ALA A 6 6.98 -11.78 0.22
CA ALA A 6 7.40 -13.16 0.30
C ALA A 6 6.69 -13.92 1.44
N ALA A 7 6.51 -15.23 1.29
CA ALA A 7 5.85 -16.07 2.29
C ALA A 7 6.58 -16.15 3.63
N ASP A 8 7.88 -15.86 3.65
CA ASP A 8 8.74 -15.79 4.83
C ASP A 8 8.81 -14.38 5.45
N HIS A 9 8.00 -13.42 4.95
CA HIS A 9 7.99 -12.07 5.48
C HIS A 9 7.65 -12.08 6.98
N PRO A 10 8.42 -11.38 7.84
CA PRO A 10 8.32 -11.49 9.30
C PRO A 10 6.98 -11.01 9.86
N SER A 11 6.17 -10.30 9.08
CA SER A 11 4.82 -9.88 9.48
C SER A 11 3.74 -10.95 9.30
N LEU A 12 4.04 -12.08 8.66
CA LEU A 12 3.05 -13.12 8.33
C LEU A 12 2.84 -14.16 9.44
N PRO A 13 3.84 -14.58 10.23
CA PRO A 13 3.60 -15.42 11.41
C PRO A 13 2.57 -14.77 12.34
N GLY A 14 1.46 -15.47 12.59
CA GLY A 14 0.34 -14.95 13.40
C GLY A 14 -0.68 -14.10 12.63
N HIS A 15 -0.48 -13.83 11.33
CA HIS A 15 -1.38 -13.01 10.50
C HIS A 15 -1.79 -13.70 9.17
N PHE A 16 -2.63 -14.73 9.19
CA PHE A 16 -3.16 -15.46 10.35
C PHE A 16 -2.66 -16.90 10.30
N PRO A 17 -2.55 -17.62 11.43
CA PRO A 17 -2.13 -19.02 11.44
C PRO A 17 -2.97 -19.86 10.45
N GLY A 18 -2.30 -20.59 9.55
CA GLY A 18 -2.92 -21.45 8.53
C GLY A 18 -3.55 -20.72 7.32
N ARG A 19 -3.80 -19.40 7.40
CA ARG A 19 -4.37 -18.59 6.32
C ARG A 19 -3.71 -17.21 6.29
N PRO A 20 -2.44 -17.12 5.87
CA PRO A 20 -1.70 -15.86 5.89
C PRO A 20 -2.30 -14.86 4.90
N VAL A 21 -2.38 -13.61 5.33
CA VAL A 21 -2.78 -12.46 4.51
C VAL A 21 -1.77 -11.35 4.78
N VAL A 22 -1.35 -10.64 3.75
CA VAL A 22 -0.43 -9.50 3.90
C VAL A 22 -1.11 -8.42 4.74
N PRO A 23 -0.50 -7.96 5.85
CA PRO A 23 -1.08 -6.89 6.67
C PRO A 23 -1.30 -5.61 5.86
N GLY A 24 -2.41 -4.91 6.12
CA GLY A 24 -2.75 -3.68 5.40
C GLY A 24 -1.65 -2.60 5.51
N VAL A 25 -0.96 -2.51 6.65
CA VAL A 25 0.15 -1.58 6.85
C VAL A 25 1.37 -1.90 5.97
N VAL A 26 1.63 -3.17 5.67
CA VAL A 26 2.70 -3.59 4.73
C VAL A 26 2.33 -3.18 3.30
N VAL A 27 1.04 -3.27 2.93
CA VAL A 27 0.55 -2.74 1.65
C VAL A 27 0.72 -1.21 1.59
N LEU A 28 0.37 -0.50 2.66
CA LEU A 28 0.50 0.96 2.73
C LEU A 28 1.96 1.42 2.67
N GLU A 29 2.90 0.69 3.26
CA GLU A 29 4.33 0.96 3.10
C GLU A 29 4.74 1.01 1.62
N ARG A 30 4.24 0.07 0.80
CA ARG A 30 4.50 0.07 -0.66
C ARG A 30 3.87 1.23 -1.38
N VAL A 31 2.71 1.71 -0.91
CA VAL A 31 2.12 2.95 -1.42
C VAL A 31 3.03 4.14 -1.12
N LEU A 32 3.52 4.27 0.11
CA LEU A 32 4.41 5.36 0.49
C LEU A 32 5.74 5.32 -0.29
N GLN A 33 6.35 4.14 -0.42
CA GLN A 33 7.55 3.94 -1.25
C GLN A 33 7.29 4.34 -2.72
N ALA A 34 6.11 4.03 -3.27
CA ALA A 34 5.77 4.43 -4.63
C ALA A 34 5.64 5.96 -4.78
N ILE A 35 5.08 6.65 -3.77
CA ILE A 35 4.97 8.11 -3.78
C ILE A 35 6.36 8.72 -3.66
N GLU A 36 7.18 8.24 -2.73
CA GLU A 36 8.55 8.74 -2.53
C GLU A 36 9.43 8.54 -3.77
N ALA A 37 9.33 7.38 -4.43
CA ALA A 37 10.05 7.11 -5.67
C ALA A 37 9.62 8.02 -6.83
N ALA A 38 8.35 8.42 -6.88
CA ALA A 38 7.81 9.26 -7.95
C ALA A 38 7.97 10.77 -7.69
N HIS A 39 8.00 11.20 -6.43
CA HIS A 39 7.90 12.62 -6.05
C HIS A 39 9.03 13.11 -5.14
N GLY A 40 9.95 12.24 -4.72
CA GLY A 40 11.03 12.56 -3.78
C GLY A 40 10.63 12.39 -2.32
N PRO A 41 11.52 12.78 -1.38
CA PRO A 41 11.34 12.56 0.06
C PRO A 41 9.99 13.08 0.58
N LEU A 42 9.32 12.26 1.40
CA LEU A 42 7.99 12.58 1.91
C LEU A 42 8.06 13.35 3.24
N PRO A 43 7.22 14.39 3.43
CA PRO A 43 7.06 15.04 4.72
C PRO A 43 6.27 14.14 5.68
N ALA A 44 5.91 14.64 6.87
CA ALA A 44 4.95 13.95 7.72
C ALA A 44 3.60 13.80 6.99
N LEU A 45 3.00 12.62 7.06
CA LEU A 45 1.81 12.26 6.29
C LEU A 45 0.63 11.90 7.19
N ARG A 46 -0.56 12.01 6.61
CA ARG A 46 -1.81 11.43 7.11
C ARG A 46 -2.48 10.62 6.00
N LEU A 47 -3.31 9.68 6.42
CA LEU A 47 -4.11 8.81 5.56
C LEU A 47 -5.60 9.11 5.81
N PRO A 48 -6.18 10.14 5.15
CA PRO A 48 -7.56 10.56 5.44
C PRO A 48 -8.58 9.45 5.19
N GLN A 49 -8.30 8.58 4.22
CA GLN A 49 -9.12 7.42 3.91
C GLN A 49 -8.25 6.30 3.36
N VAL A 50 -8.51 5.09 3.87
CA VAL A 50 -8.00 3.83 3.31
C VAL A 50 -9.13 2.83 3.29
N LYS A 51 -9.28 2.11 2.19
CA LYS A 51 -10.22 1.00 2.02
C LYS A 51 -9.45 -0.23 1.57
N PHE A 52 -9.57 -1.32 2.33
CA PHE A 52 -9.10 -2.66 1.94
C PHE A 52 -10.30 -3.46 1.46
N LEU A 53 -10.37 -3.71 0.16
CA LEU A 53 -11.52 -4.35 -0.49
C LEU A 53 -11.32 -5.86 -0.64
N GLN A 54 -10.07 -6.29 -0.87
CA GLN A 54 -9.69 -7.69 -0.98
C GLN A 54 -8.32 -7.92 -0.33
N PRO A 55 -8.09 -9.10 0.26
CA PRO A 55 -6.79 -9.45 0.83
C PRO A 55 -5.74 -9.57 -0.26
N LEU A 56 -4.52 -9.14 0.03
CA LEU A 56 -3.33 -9.56 -0.72
C LEU A 56 -2.76 -10.81 -0.04
N LEU A 57 -2.56 -11.88 -0.79
CA LEU A 57 -1.95 -13.11 -0.27
C LEU A 57 -0.41 -13.06 -0.40
N PRO A 58 0.34 -13.83 0.41
CA PRO A 58 1.77 -13.98 0.20
C PRO A 58 2.05 -14.53 -1.21
N GLU A 59 3.20 -14.13 -1.76
CA GLU A 59 3.64 -14.43 -3.14
C GLU A 59 2.73 -13.88 -4.26
N GLN A 60 1.62 -13.23 -3.94
CA GLN A 60 0.79 -12.57 -4.94
C GLN A 60 1.41 -11.24 -5.36
N THR A 61 1.54 -11.02 -6.66
CA THR A 61 1.99 -9.73 -7.22
C THR A 61 0.85 -8.71 -7.19
N ALA A 62 1.19 -7.49 -6.78
CA ALA A 62 0.32 -6.33 -6.83
C ALA A 62 1.04 -5.13 -7.44
N ARG A 63 0.27 -4.15 -7.92
CA ARG A 63 0.79 -2.88 -8.42
C ARG A 63 0.12 -1.70 -7.75
N VAL A 64 0.93 -0.71 -7.39
CA VAL A 64 0.48 0.61 -6.95
C VAL A 64 0.36 1.51 -8.16
N GLU A 65 -0.83 2.09 -8.33
CA GLU A 65 -1.11 3.22 -9.19
C GLU A 65 -1.33 4.47 -8.34
N LEU A 66 -0.75 5.58 -8.77
CA LEU A 66 -0.84 6.88 -8.12
C LEU A 66 -1.46 7.89 -9.06
N ASP A 67 -2.22 8.81 -8.49
CA ASP A 67 -2.75 10.00 -9.15
C ASP A 67 -2.59 11.22 -8.23
N GLY A 68 -2.38 12.39 -8.82
CA GLY A 68 -2.13 13.63 -8.09
C GLY A 68 -0.65 13.91 -7.78
N ALA A 69 -0.43 14.90 -6.90
CA ALA A 69 0.88 15.42 -6.51
C ALA A 69 0.77 16.08 -5.13
N ALA A 70 1.90 16.49 -4.53
CA ALA A 70 1.88 17.17 -3.25
C ALA A 70 0.89 18.36 -3.24
N PRO A 71 0.10 18.54 -2.16
CA PRO A 71 0.18 17.83 -0.89
C PRO A 71 -0.74 16.58 -0.81
N ARG A 72 -1.35 16.10 -1.90
CA ARG A 72 -2.33 15.00 -1.86
C ARG A 72 -2.20 14.02 -3.04
N TRP A 73 -2.16 12.74 -2.70
CA TRP A 73 -2.13 11.64 -3.66
C TRP A 73 -3.30 10.72 -3.45
N ARG A 74 -3.87 10.24 -4.55
CA ARG A 74 -4.78 9.10 -4.54
C ARG A 74 -4.02 7.87 -4.95
N PHE A 75 -4.28 6.75 -4.29
CA PHE A 75 -3.69 5.47 -4.65
C PHE A 75 -4.72 4.40 -4.94
N ARG A 76 -4.35 3.48 -5.82
CA ARG A 76 -4.99 2.19 -6.02
C ARG A 76 -3.93 1.09 -5.96
N VAL A 77 -4.24 0.02 -5.25
CA VAL A 77 -3.45 -1.22 -5.25
C VAL A 77 -4.26 -2.27 -5.98
N LEU A 78 -3.74 -2.75 -7.11
CA LEU A 78 -4.39 -3.72 -7.97
C LEU A 78 -3.63 -5.05 -7.90
N GLY A 79 -4.35 -6.16 -7.84
CA GLY A 79 -3.78 -7.49 -8.02
C GLY A 79 -3.38 -7.71 -9.48
N GLN A 80 -2.62 -8.77 -9.74
CA GLN A 80 -2.22 -9.16 -11.10
C GLN A 80 -3.41 -9.41 -12.04
N ASP A 81 -4.56 -9.82 -11.50
CA ASP A 81 -5.83 -10.02 -12.21
C ASP A 81 -6.61 -8.71 -12.44
N GLY A 82 -6.05 -7.56 -12.09
CA GLY A 82 -6.66 -6.24 -12.20
C GLY A 82 -7.70 -5.94 -11.12
N ARG A 83 -7.92 -6.83 -10.15
CA ARG A 83 -8.86 -6.58 -9.06
C ARG A 83 -8.32 -5.52 -8.09
N LEU A 84 -9.20 -4.65 -7.62
CA LEU A 84 -8.87 -3.64 -6.62
C LEU A 84 -8.74 -4.30 -5.24
N LEU A 85 -7.51 -4.27 -4.71
CA LEU A 85 -7.16 -4.80 -3.39
C LEU A 85 -7.33 -3.71 -2.33
N ALA A 86 -6.78 -2.52 -2.58
CA ALA A 86 -6.90 -1.38 -1.69
C ALA A 86 -6.95 -0.05 -2.46
N SER A 87 -7.54 0.98 -1.85
CA SER A 87 -7.50 2.34 -2.38
C SER A 87 -7.61 3.35 -1.25
N GLY A 88 -7.24 4.60 -1.54
CA GLY A 88 -7.35 5.67 -0.57
C GLY A 88 -6.65 6.94 -0.99
N ASP A 89 -6.52 7.83 -0.02
CA ASP A 89 -5.84 9.10 -0.17
C ASP A 89 -4.68 9.18 0.84
N VAL A 90 -3.56 9.77 0.41
CA VAL A 90 -2.44 10.18 1.25
C VAL A 90 -2.35 11.70 1.18
N ALA A 91 -2.16 12.36 2.31
CA ALA A 91 -1.96 13.80 2.35
C ALA A 91 -0.75 14.16 3.22
N ALA A 92 0.04 15.14 2.79
CA ALA A 92 1.01 15.78 3.66
C ALA A 92 0.30 16.49 4.82
N LEU A 93 0.90 16.44 6.01
CA LEU A 93 0.51 17.28 7.12
C LEU A 93 0.96 18.72 6.80
N GLU A 94 0.01 19.66 6.84
CA GLU A 94 0.33 21.09 6.73
C GLU A 94 0.78 21.60 8.10
N GLY A 95 1.99 22.15 8.19
CA GLY A 95 2.50 22.88 9.36
C GLY A 95 2.56 22.07 10.66
N ALA A 96 3.76 21.56 10.99
CA ALA A 96 4.14 21.29 12.37
C ALA A 96 5.00 22.45 12.87
#